data_AF-A0A1M6FH30-F1
#
_entry.id   AF-A0A1M6FH30-F1
#
_cell.length_a   1.000
_cell.length_b   1.000
_cell.length_c   1.000
_cell.angle_alpha   90.00
_cell.angle_beta   90.00
_cell.angle_gamma   90.00
#
_symmetry.space_group_name_H-M   'P 1'
#
loop_
_entity.id
_entity.type
_entity.pdbx_description
1 polymer ?
#
loop_
_entity_poly.entity_id
_entity_poly.type
_entity_poly.pdbx_seq_one_letter_code
_entity_poly.pdbx_strand_id
1 'polypeptide(L)'
;MVLIFSVTGINFSRHFLSLTADLLSILITQCLTNYCREDTQKMKIQKLVPTEENGKWGFLDAATGEKIVPFIYDYVHAFSVGLALVRLNGWWGYVDKTGKEVIPCIYNPAWSFTKTGLAAVCIEGKCGFIDQTGKEVIPFIYDDARYFNKDGKAKVKLNGETFFIDMEGDRVK
;
A
#
# COMPACT_ATOMS: atom_id res chain seq x y z
N MET A 1 10.50 28.29 23.58
CA MET A 1 11.14 29.27 22.68
C MET A 1 10.03 29.99 21.94
N VAL A 2 9.64 31.17 22.41
CA VAL A 2 8.51 31.95 21.86
C VAL A 2 9.08 32.87 20.80
N LEU A 3 8.68 32.69 19.55
CA LEU A 3 9.04 33.61 18.46
C LEU A 3 8.10 34.81 18.50
N ILE A 4 8.63 35.96 18.87
CA ILE A 4 7.94 37.25 18.88
C ILE A 4 8.14 37.88 17.50
N PHE A 5 7.08 38.03 16.71
CA PHE A 5 7.12 38.87 15.51
C PHE A 5 6.70 40.29 15.88
N SER A 6 7.61 41.25 15.80
CA SER A 6 7.33 42.67 15.97
C SER A 6 6.78 43.27 14.67
N VAL A 7 5.54 43.75 14.68
CA VAL A 7 5.02 44.62 13.62
C VAL A 7 5.02 46.05 14.17
N THR A 8 6.00 46.84 13.76
CA THR A 8 6.08 48.26 14.10
C THR A 8 5.19 49.08 13.18
N GLY A 9 4.29 49.89 13.76
CA GLY A 9 3.89 51.16 13.17
C GLY A 9 2.45 51.28 12.66
N ILE A 10 1.44 51.17 13.53
CA ILE A 10 0.14 51.80 13.29
C ILE A 10 -0.44 52.33 14.62
N ASN A 11 -0.60 53.65 14.75
CA ASN A 11 -1.27 54.29 15.88
C ASN A 11 -2.78 54.28 15.65
N PHE A 12 -3.53 53.46 16.39
CA PHE A 12 -5.00 53.50 16.39
C PHE A 12 -5.54 54.21 17.65
N SER A 13 -6.44 55.16 17.42
CA SER A 13 -7.24 55.86 18.44
C SER A 13 -8.06 54.87 19.27
N ARG A 14 -8.24 55.18 20.57
CA ARG A 14 -8.81 54.29 21.61
C ARG A 14 -10.20 53.70 21.32
N HIS A 15 -10.90 54.20 20.30
CA HIS A 15 -12.22 53.69 19.91
C HIS A 15 -12.19 52.55 18.86
N PHE A 16 -11.03 52.25 18.26
CA PHE A 16 -10.88 51.20 17.24
C PHE A 16 -10.29 49.87 17.76
N LEU A 17 -9.84 49.85 19.02
CA LEU A 17 -9.12 48.73 19.65
C LEU A 17 -10.02 47.57 20.10
N SER A 18 -11.35 47.74 20.14
CA SER A 18 -12.29 46.68 20.54
C SER A 18 -12.61 45.72 19.39
N LEU A 19 -12.90 46.24 18.19
CA LEU A 19 -13.29 45.41 17.04
C LEU A 19 -12.14 44.54 16.51
N THR A 20 -10.89 44.98 16.67
CA THR A 20 -9.71 44.22 16.24
C THR A 20 -9.34 43.08 17.18
N ALA A 21 -9.64 43.21 18.47
CA ALA A 21 -9.40 42.14 19.46
C ALA A 21 -10.37 40.96 19.24
N ASP A 22 -11.62 41.26 18.87
CA ASP A 22 -12.62 40.24 18.56
C ASP A 22 -12.29 39.51 17.25
N LEU A 23 -11.88 40.23 16.20
CA LEU A 23 -11.47 39.60 14.93
C LEU A 23 -10.23 38.72 15.09
N LEU A 24 -9.24 39.12 15.90
CA LEU A 24 -8.04 38.33 16.15
C LEU A 24 -8.35 37.08 16.99
N SER A 25 -9.23 37.18 17.98
CA SER A 25 -9.67 36.02 18.78
C SER A 25 -10.49 35.04 17.94
N ILE A 26 -11.33 35.52 17.03
CA ILE A 26 -12.09 34.69 16.08
C ILE A 26 -11.13 33.98 15.11
N LEU A 27 -10.15 34.68 14.55
CA LEU A 27 -9.16 34.09 13.63
C LEU A 27 -8.28 33.03 14.33
N ILE A 28 -7.83 33.29 15.55
CA ILE A 28 -7.06 32.32 16.34
C ILE A 28 -7.94 31.11 16.71
N THR A 29 -9.19 31.35 17.09
CA THR A 29 -10.14 30.26 17.40
C THR A 29 -10.42 29.41 16.16
N GLN A 30 -10.69 30.03 15.00
CA GLN A 30 -10.88 29.34 13.73
C GLN A 30 -9.65 28.52 13.34
N CYS A 31 -8.44 29.11 13.44
CA CYS A 31 -7.19 28.43 13.13
C CYS A 31 -6.94 27.24 14.05
N LEU A 32 -7.16 27.39 15.37
CA LEU A 32 -7.01 26.30 16.35
C LEU A 32 -8.07 25.21 16.15
N THR A 33 -9.32 25.57 15.83
CA THR A 33 -10.35 24.57 15.52
C THR A 33 -10.08 23.80 14.24
N ASN A 34 -9.53 24.44 13.20
CA ASN A 34 -9.14 23.76 11.97
C ASN A 34 -7.93 22.83 12.21
N TYR A 35 -6.94 23.31 12.95
CA TYR A 35 -5.78 22.51 13.37
C TYR A 35 -6.19 21.28 14.19
N CYS A 36 -7.09 21.41 15.17
CA CYS A 36 -7.61 20.26 15.93
C CYS A 36 -8.52 19.33 15.09
N ARG A 37 -9.15 19.83 14.03
CA ARG A 37 -10.04 19.05 13.15
C ARG A 37 -9.26 18.17 12.17
N GLU A 38 -8.08 18.62 11.72
CA GLU A 38 -7.18 17.83 10.88
C GLU A 38 -6.59 16.63 11.66
N ASP A 39 -6.19 16.84 12.92
CA ASP A 39 -5.63 15.77 13.78
C ASP A 39 -6.67 14.73 14.25
N THR A 40 -7.96 15.07 14.23
CA THR A 40 -9.06 14.19 14.68
C THR A 40 -9.73 13.40 13.56
N GLN A 41 -9.24 13.50 12.31
CA GLN A 41 -9.60 12.56 11.26
C GLN A 41 -8.87 11.22 11.50
N LYS A 42 -9.29 10.57 12.58
CA LYS A 42 -8.97 9.21 12.96
C LYS A 42 -9.06 8.35 11.71
N MET A 43 -7.90 7.96 11.17
CA MET A 43 -7.74 7.18 9.94
C MET A 43 -8.68 5.99 10.00
N LYS A 44 -9.83 6.14 9.33
CA LYS A 44 -10.90 5.14 9.33
C LYS A 44 -10.28 3.90 8.72
N ILE A 45 -10.21 2.80 9.48
CA ILE A 45 -9.60 1.56 8.98
C ILE A 45 -10.45 1.09 7.82
N GLN A 46 -10.00 1.36 6.60
CA GLN A 46 -10.67 0.96 5.37
C GLN A 46 -10.70 -0.57 5.35
N LYS A 47 -11.91 -1.14 5.38
CA LYS A 47 -12.10 -2.59 5.35
C LYS A 47 -12.44 -2.98 3.92
N LEU A 48 -11.40 -3.32 3.15
CA LEU A 48 -11.57 -3.76 1.77
C LEU A 48 -11.99 -5.23 1.73
N VAL A 49 -13.07 -5.52 1.00
CA VAL A 49 -13.62 -6.88 0.84
C VAL A 49 -13.58 -7.25 -0.64
N PRO A 50 -12.97 -8.40 -1.00
CA PRO A 50 -13.00 -8.87 -2.38
C PRO A 50 -14.42 -9.21 -2.77
N THR A 51 -14.88 -8.72 -3.92
CA THR A 51 -16.25 -8.91 -4.39
C THR A 51 -16.21 -9.18 -5.89
N GLU A 52 -17.11 -10.05 -6.35
CA GLU A 52 -17.31 -10.34 -7.76
C GLU A 52 -18.58 -9.63 -8.25
N GLU A 53 -18.48 -8.96 -9.40
CA GLU A 53 -19.58 -8.34 -10.11
C GLU A 53 -19.42 -8.61 -11.61
N ASN A 54 -20.47 -9.14 -12.25
CA ASN A 54 -20.47 -9.45 -13.69
C ASN A 54 -19.29 -10.33 -14.16
N GLY A 55 -18.86 -11.29 -13.34
CA GLY A 55 -17.76 -12.20 -13.66
C GLY A 55 -16.36 -11.58 -13.50
N LYS A 56 -16.26 -10.37 -12.92
CA LYS A 56 -15.00 -9.69 -12.64
C LYS A 56 -14.87 -9.36 -11.18
N TRP A 57 -13.65 -9.45 -10.67
CA TRP A 57 -13.31 -9.23 -9.28
C TRP A 57 -12.73 -7.83 -9.07
N GLY A 58 -13.06 -7.26 -7.91
CA GLY A 58 -12.54 -6.01 -7.40
C GLY A 58 -12.61 -5.99 -5.87
N PHE A 59 -12.43 -4.80 -5.29
CA PHE A 59 -12.59 -4.58 -3.85
C PHE A 59 -13.45 -3.36 -3.61
N LEU A 60 -14.37 -3.51 -2.68
CA LEU A 60 -15.15 -2.40 -2.15
C LEU A 60 -14.75 -2.12 -0.70
N ASP A 61 -14.91 -0.86 -0.28
CA ASP A 61 -14.87 -0.52 1.13
C ASP A 61 -16.18 -0.97 1.80
N ALA A 62 -16.08 -1.85 2.80
CA ALA A 62 -17.23 -2.47 3.44
C ALA A 62 -18.10 -1.49 4.24
N ALA A 63 -17.58 -0.32 4.63
CA ALA A 63 -18.33 0.65 5.42
C ALA A 63 -19.17 1.58 4.54
N THR A 64 -18.69 1.88 3.33
CA THR A 64 -19.29 2.84 2.40
C THR A 64 -19.95 2.18 1.20
N GLY A 65 -19.54 0.96 0.84
CA GLY A 65 -19.90 0.29 -0.41
C GLY A 65 -19.15 0.84 -1.63
N GLU A 66 -18.21 1.77 -1.44
CA GLU A 66 -17.45 2.37 -2.52
C GLU A 66 -16.53 1.35 -3.21
N LYS A 67 -16.51 1.34 -4.55
CA LYS A 67 -15.64 0.48 -5.35
C LYS A 67 -14.23 1.08 -5.41
N ILE A 68 -13.31 0.54 -4.62
CA ILE A 68 -11.94 1.08 -4.50
C ILE A 68 -11.00 0.45 -5.53
N VAL A 69 -11.02 -0.88 -5.63
CA VAL A 69 -10.29 -1.59 -6.69
C VAL A 69 -11.31 -1.95 -7.78
N PRO A 70 -11.06 -1.56 -9.05
CA PRO A 70 -12.04 -1.73 -10.12
C PRO A 70 -12.34 -3.21 -10.39
N PHE A 71 -13.59 -3.49 -10.79
CA PHE A 71 -14.11 -4.82 -11.12
C PHE A 71 -13.71 -5.20 -12.56
N ILE A 72 -12.42 -5.31 -12.80
CA ILE A 72 -11.84 -5.63 -14.11
C ILE A 72 -11.00 -6.91 -14.10
N TYR A 73 -10.67 -7.42 -12.91
CA TYR A 73 -9.78 -8.56 -12.74
C TYR A 73 -10.53 -9.88 -12.91
N ASP A 74 -9.85 -10.89 -13.45
CA ASP A 74 -10.36 -12.26 -13.51
C ASP A 74 -10.37 -12.91 -12.12
N TYR A 75 -9.47 -12.47 -11.24
CA TYR A 75 -9.37 -12.96 -9.87
C TYR A 75 -8.61 -11.97 -8.98
N VAL A 76 -8.91 -11.95 -7.69
CA VAL A 76 -8.15 -11.19 -6.69
C VAL A 76 -7.94 -12.03 -5.43
N HIS A 77 -6.76 -11.91 -4.81
CA HIS A 77 -6.48 -12.44 -3.48
C HIS A 77 -6.56 -11.35 -2.42
N ALA A 78 -6.86 -11.72 -1.18
CA ALA A 78 -6.85 -10.78 -0.06
C ALA A 78 -5.50 -10.04 0.06
N PHE A 79 -5.58 -8.79 0.55
CA PHE A 79 -4.40 -7.97 0.81
C PHE A 79 -3.46 -8.64 1.82
N SER A 80 -2.18 -8.71 1.46
CA SER A 80 -1.07 -9.07 2.34
C SER A 80 0.00 -8.00 2.22
N VAL A 81 0.56 -7.57 3.35
CA VAL A 81 1.55 -6.47 3.42
C VAL A 81 1.17 -5.23 2.59
N GLY A 82 -0.13 -4.91 2.53
CA GLY A 82 -0.63 -3.73 1.80
C GLY A 82 -0.88 -3.93 0.30
N LEU A 83 -0.54 -5.08 -0.27
CA LEU A 83 -0.76 -5.41 -1.68
C LEU A 83 -1.69 -6.60 -1.85
N ALA A 84 -2.54 -6.56 -2.86
CA ALA A 84 -3.37 -7.69 -3.28
C ALA A 84 -2.81 -8.25 -4.59
N LEU A 85 -2.71 -9.58 -4.67
CA LEU A 85 -2.39 -10.29 -5.91
C LEU A 85 -3.64 -10.31 -6.78
N VAL A 86 -3.52 -9.82 -8.01
CA VAL A 86 -4.64 -9.69 -8.96
C VAL A 86 -4.31 -10.38 -10.28
N ARG A 87 -5.33 -10.92 -10.94
CA ARG A 87 -5.20 -11.57 -12.24
C ARG A 87 -5.95 -10.79 -13.29
N LEU A 88 -5.29 -10.42 -14.38
CA LEU A 88 -5.89 -9.74 -15.52
C LEU A 88 -5.48 -10.44 -16.82
N ASN A 89 -6.46 -10.85 -17.62
CA ASN A 89 -6.27 -11.55 -18.88
C ASN A 89 -5.34 -12.76 -18.76
N GLY A 90 -5.47 -13.50 -17.66
CA GLY A 90 -4.66 -14.68 -17.38
C GLY A 90 -3.32 -14.43 -16.67
N TRP A 91 -2.84 -13.19 -16.60
CA TRP A 91 -1.55 -12.80 -16.01
C TRP A 91 -1.71 -12.16 -14.63
N TRP A 92 -0.71 -12.32 -13.78
CA TRP A 92 -0.73 -11.88 -12.39
C TRP A 92 0.10 -10.62 -12.17
N GLY A 93 -0.44 -9.71 -11.37
CA GLY A 93 0.20 -8.47 -10.91
C GLY A 93 -0.28 -8.11 -9.50
N TYR A 94 0.00 -6.90 -9.04
CA TYR A 94 -0.30 -6.47 -7.68
C TYR A 94 -0.84 -5.04 -7.63
N VAL A 95 -1.88 -4.85 -6.82
CA VAL A 95 -2.49 -3.54 -6.55
C VAL A 95 -2.39 -3.17 -5.07
N ASP A 96 -2.32 -1.88 -4.77
CA ASP A 96 -2.41 -1.39 -3.41
C ASP A 96 -3.86 -1.18 -2.95
N LYS A 97 -4.04 -0.75 -1.69
CA LYS A 97 -5.35 -0.48 -1.09
C LYS A 97 -6.09 0.70 -1.71
N THR A 98 -5.44 1.52 -2.52
CA THR A 98 -6.07 2.61 -3.28
C THR A 98 -6.58 2.12 -4.65
N GLY A 99 -6.29 0.88 -5.02
CA GLY A 99 -6.60 0.32 -6.34
C GLY A 99 -5.58 0.66 -7.41
N LYS A 100 -4.47 1.31 -7.05
CA LYS A 100 -3.37 1.56 -7.97
C LYS A 100 -2.61 0.27 -8.24
N GLU A 101 -2.34 -0.01 -9.51
CA GLU A 101 -1.39 -1.04 -9.91
C GLU A 101 0.02 -0.63 -9.49
N VAL A 102 0.64 -1.44 -8.62
CA VAL A 102 2.01 -1.24 -8.14
C VAL A 102 2.97 -2.08 -8.98
N ILE A 103 2.54 -3.30 -9.33
CA ILE A 103 3.34 -4.25 -10.10
C ILE A 103 2.46 -4.75 -11.26
N PRO A 104 2.87 -4.57 -12.52
CA PRO A 104 2.09 -4.94 -13.69
C PRO A 104 1.68 -6.41 -13.73
N CYS A 105 0.54 -6.68 -14.37
CA CYS A 105 0.06 -8.04 -14.62
C CYS A 105 0.87 -8.75 -15.73
N ILE A 106 2.08 -9.21 -15.41
CA ILE A 106 3.02 -9.84 -16.37
C ILE A 106 3.52 -11.23 -15.93
N TYR A 107 3.15 -11.69 -14.74
CA TYR A 107 3.65 -12.94 -14.18
C TYR A 107 2.69 -14.11 -14.39
N ASN A 108 3.22 -15.32 -14.54
CA ASN A 108 2.42 -16.54 -14.63
C ASN A 108 3.25 -17.79 -14.29
N PRO A 109 3.08 -18.44 -13.12
CA PRO A 109 2.24 -18.03 -11.99
C PRO A 109 2.88 -16.92 -11.11
N ALA A 110 2.13 -16.46 -10.10
CA ALA A 110 2.60 -15.57 -9.03
C ALA A 110 1.93 -15.94 -7.70
N TRP A 111 2.56 -15.56 -6.58
CA TRP A 111 2.04 -15.80 -5.22
C TRP A 111 1.89 -14.50 -4.43
N SER A 112 0.98 -14.49 -3.45
CA SER A 112 0.83 -13.36 -2.54
C SER A 112 2.12 -13.09 -1.78
N PHE A 113 2.41 -11.82 -1.53
CA PHE A 113 3.48 -11.44 -0.62
C PHE A 113 3.29 -12.08 0.75
N THR A 114 4.38 -12.61 1.30
CA THR A 114 4.38 -13.14 2.67
C THR A 114 4.70 -12.02 3.68
N LYS A 115 4.68 -12.35 4.97
CA LYS A 115 5.12 -11.42 6.02
C LYS A 115 6.61 -11.04 5.90
N THR A 116 7.41 -11.78 5.13
CA THR A 116 8.82 -11.42 4.87
C THR A 116 8.96 -10.26 3.87
N GLY A 117 7.89 -9.87 3.18
CA GLY A 117 7.93 -8.82 2.16
C GLY A 117 8.36 -9.30 0.78
N LEU A 118 8.61 -10.61 0.62
CA LEU A 118 8.92 -11.23 -0.67
C LEU A 118 7.74 -12.03 -1.22
N ALA A 119 7.61 -12.03 -2.55
CA ALA A 119 6.69 -12.87 -3.30
C ALA A 119 7.47 -13.69 -4.33
N ALA A 120 7.14 -14.98 -4.42
CA ALA A 120 7.56 -15.78 -5.57
C ALA A 120 6.74 -15.37 -6.79
N VAL A 121 7.39 -15.27 -7.94
CA VAL A 121 6.77 -14.94 -9.23
C VAL A 121 7.51 -15.65 -10.35
N CYS A 122 6.82 -15.97 -11.44
CA CYS A 122 7.44 -16.58 -12.60
C CYS A 122 7.13 -15.79 -13.88
N ILE A 123 8.14 -15.65 -14.72
CA ILE A 123 8.06 -15.01 -16.04
C ILE A 123 8.87 -15.86 -17.03
N GLU A 124 8.36 -16.06 -18.24
CA GLU A 124 9.04 -16.85 -19.29
C GLU A 124 9.47 -18.27 -18.83
N GLY A 125 8.70 -18.89 -17.93
CA GLY A 125 8.96 -20.26 -17.45
C GLY A 125 10.05 -20.36 -16.37
N LYS A 126 10.60 -19.23 -15.90
CA LYS A 126 11.52 -19.18 -14.77
C LYS A 126 10.94 -18.40 -13.61
N CYS A 127 11.27 -18.84 -12.40
CA CYS A 127 10.76 -18.29 -11.16
C CYS A 127 11.89 -17.61 -10.37
N GLY A 128 11.52 -16.54 -9.69
CA GLY A 128 12.38 -15.73 -8.82
C GLY A 128 11.54 -15.10 -7.72
N PHE A 129 12.12 -14.14 -7.02
CA PHE A 129 11.44 -13.42 -5.94
C PHE A 129 11.58 -11.92 -6.10
N ILE A 130 10.46 -11.22 -5.89
CA ILE A 130 10.38 -9.76 -5.96
C ILE A 130 10.03 -9.17 -4.60
N ASP A 131 10.44 -7.92 -4.37
CA ASP A 131 9.95 -7.09 -3.28
C ASP A 131 8.62 -6.40 -3.63
N GLN A 132 8.06 -5.65 -2.68
CA GLN A 132 6.77 -4.95 -2.80
C GLN A 132 6.76 -3.84 -3.86
N THR A 133 7.93 -3.41 -4.34
CA THR A 133 8.06 -2.45 -5.45
C THR A 133 8.09 -3.14 -6.81
N GLY A 134 8.16 -4.48 -6.82
CA GLY A 134 8.34 -5.28 -8.03
C GLY A 134 9.81 -5.46 -8.43
N LYS A 135 10.75 -5.01 -7.60
CA LYS A 135 12.17 -5.20 -7.87
C LYS A 135 12.55 -6.65 -7.63
N GLU A 136 13.31 -7.22 -8.55
CA GLU A 136 13.94 -8.52 -8.37
C GLU A 136 14.90 -8.49 -7.16
N VAL A 137 14.68 -9.42 -6.23
CA VAL A 137 15.55 -9.66 -5.07
C VAL A 137 16.32 -10.95 -5.27
N ILE A 138 15.66 -12.00 -5.78
CA ILE A 138 16.27 -13.28 -6.11
C ILE A 138 16.00 -13.57 -7.59
N PRO A 139 17.04 -13.85 -8.40
CA PRO A 139 16.92 -13.96 -9.86
C PRO A 139 15.89 -14.98 -10.37
N PHE A 140 15.32 -14.68 -11.54
CA PHE A 140 14.46 -15.61 -12.30
C PHE A 140 15.25 -16.74 -12.96
N ILE A 141 15.81 -17.65 -12.15
CA ILE A 141 16.62 -18.78 -12.64
C ILE A 141 16.00 -20.15 -12.33
N TYR A 142 15.07 -20.20 -11.38
CA TYR A 142 14.49 -21.45 -10.89
C TYR A 142 13.40 -21.98 -11.81
N ASP A 143 13.26 -23.30 -11.91
CA ASP A 143 12.18 -23.96 -12.65
C ASP A 143 10.86 -23.95 -11.88
N ASP A 144 10.91 -23.86 -10.55
CA ASP A 144 9.76 -23.70 -9.65
C ASP A 144 10.24 -23.02 -8.36
N ALA A 145 9.39 -22.21 -7.74
CA ALA A 145 9.67 -21.53 -6.47
C ALA A 145 8.42 -21.48 -5.60
N ARG A 146 8.56 -21.85 -4.33
CA ARG A 146 7.50 -21.70 -3.31
C ARG A 146 7.75 -20.45 -2.48
N TYR A 147 6.69 -19.92 -1.89
CA TYR A 147 6.76 -18.77 -1.00
C TYR A 147 7.65 -19.03 0.23
N PHE A 148 8.23 -17.97 0.78
CA PHE A 148 8.99 -18.03 2.03
C PHE A 148 8.10 -18.43 3.20
N ASN A 149 8.53 -19.42 3.97
CA ASN A 149 7.86 -19.80 5.21
C ASN A 149 8.20 -18.81 6.35
N LYS A 150 7.62 -19.05 7.53
CA LYS A 150 7.85 -18.23 8.73
C LYS A 150 9.30 -18.18 9.22
N ASP A 151 10.13 -19.14 8.79
CA ASP A 151 11.54 -19.27 9.17
C ASP A 151 12.47 -18.64 8.12
N GLY A 152 11.92 -17.92 7.12
CA GLY A 152 12.70 -17.26 6.08
C GLY A 152 13.28 -18.22 5.05
N LYS A 153 12.73 -19.44 4.92
CA LYS A 153 13.17 -20.43 3.92
C LYS A 153 12.14 -20.62 2.80
N ALA A 154 12.61 -20.70 1.57
CA ALA A 154 11.81 -21.02 0.40
C ALA A 154 12.31 -22.30 -0.26
N LYS A 155 11.39 -23.15 -0.73
CA LYS A 155 11.71 -24.35 -1.50
C LYS A 155 11.75 -23.97 -2.98
N VAL A 156 12.86 -24.26 -3.65
CA VAL A 156 13.06 -23.97 -5.08
C VAL A 156 13.51 -25.20 -5.83
N LYS A 157 13.29 -25.21 -7.15
CA LYS A 157 13.77 -26.24 -8.07
C LYS A 157 14.68 -25.60 -9.11
N LEU A 158 15.87 -26.18 -9.31
CA LEU A 158 16.82 -25.76 -10.34
C LEU A 158 17.40 -26.98 -11.04
N ASN A 159 17.26 -27.06 -12.36
CA ASN A 159 17.79 -28.14 -13.19
C ASN A 159 17.38 -29.55 -12.68
N GLY A 160 16.15 -29.67 -12.19
CA GLY A 160 15.62 -30.92 -11.65
C GLY A 160 15.92 -31.18 -10.16
N GLU A 161 16.91 -30.51 -9.56
CA GLU A 161 17.21 -30.60 -8.14
C GLU A 161 16.29 -29.68 -7.34
N THR A 162 15.88 -30.11 -6.15
CA THR A 162 15.04 -29.34 -5.23
C THR A 162 15.76 -29.10 -3.91
N PHE A 163 15.86 -27.85 -3.48
CA PHE A 163 16.53 -27.45 -2.24
C PHE A 163 15.87 -26.22 -1.61
N PHE A 164 16.35 -25.81 -0.43
CA PHE A 164 15.90 -24.60 0.24
C PHE A 164 16.89 -23.47 0.04
N ILE A 165 16.37 -22.25 -0.06
CA ILE A 165 17.14 -21.01 -0.02
C ILE A 165 16.66 -20.11 1.13
N ASP A 166 17.54 -19.23 1.61
CA ASP A 166 17.18 -18.10 2.46
C ASP A 166 16.68 -16.89 1.65
N MET A 167 16.47 -15.75 2.31
CA MET A 167 15.88 -14.55 1.71
C MET A 167 16.85 -13.78 0.82
N GLU A 168 18.14 -14.10 0.91
CA GLU A 168 19.22 -13.59 0.08
C GLU A 168 19.42 -14.47 -1.17
N GLY A 169 18.81 -15.66 -1.18
CA GLY A 169 18.89 -16.63 -2.27
C GLY A 169 19.98 -17.68 -2.09
N ASP A 170 20.65 -17.69 -0.94
CA ASP A 170 21.70 -18.64 -0.62
C ASP A 170 21.10 -19.99 -0.24
N ARG A 171 21.70 -21.08 -0.75
CA ARG A 171 21.24 -22.44 -0.47
C ARG A 171 21.43 -22.78 1.01
N VAL A 172 20.37 -23.23 1.65
CA VAL A 172 20.37 -23.66 3.06
C VAL A 172 20.04 -25.14 3.21
N LYS A 173 20.53 -25.74 4.31
CA LYS A 173 20.22 -27.11 4.72
C LYS A 173 18.85 -27.21 5.40
#